data_AF-A0A7V8LKP1-F1
#
_entry.id   AF-A0A7V8LKP1-F1
#
_cell.length_a   1.000
_cell.length_b   1.000
_cell.length_c   1.000
_cell.angle_alpha   90.00
_cell.angle_beta   90.00
_cell.angle_gamma   90.00
#
_symmetry.space_group_name_H-M   'P 1'
#
loop_
_entity.id
_entity.type
_entity.pdbx_description
1 polymer ?
#
loop_
_entity_poly.entity_id
_entity_poly.type
_entity_poly.pdbx_seq_one_letter_code
_entity_poly.pdbx_strand_id
1 'polypeptide(L)'
;MTSSTAPQEDIRTLLLQFLGAYSRVQNYVDEVVARTFFSKRLGMAAERVWKLAVSRIRDDERVPLFLAIADELKTDADLELFEDVYKKRKTLRDGIAHSAHFAADGEHLVSIQRTVVATGLDPFPEPVKVDRDELLAAIRDCSWLQAQMVYVLLSGMNLKMALGDIPVTVPKPARNPDDWDRAEFALPVDQESVEDAHDPLTSPVPGQSVG
;
A
#
# COMPACT_ATOMS: atom_id res chain seq x y z
N MET A 1 -34.79 1.22 -20.01
CA MET A 1 -33.47 1.73 -19.61
C MET A 1 -33.52 2.01 -18.11
N THR A 2 -33.18 1.02 -17.30
CA THR A 2 -33.10 1.16 -15.84
C THR A 2 -31.70 1.62 -15.50
N SER A 3 -31.52 2.94 -15.33
CA SER A 3 -30.30 3.48 -14.72
C SER A 3 -30.22 2.93 -13.31
N SER A 4 -29.36 1.93 -13.11
CA SER A 4 -28.95 1.46 -11.80
C SER A 4 -28.05 2.53 -11.18
N THR A 5 -28.66 3.52 -10.54
CA THR A 5 -27.93 4.44 -9.67
C THR A 5 -27.65 3.70 -8.38
N ALA A 6 -26.52 2.97 -8.34
CA ALA A 6 -25.94 2.59 -7.06
C ALA A 6 -25.86 3.85 -6.17
N PRO A 7 -26.24 3.76 -4.89
CA PRO A 7 -26.20 4.92 -4.01
C PRO A 7 -24.77 5.47 -4.01
N GLN A 8 -24.62 6.71 -4.48
CA GLN A 8 -23.34 7.39 -4.51
C GLN A 8 -22.87 7.55 -3.07
N GLU A 9 -21.67 7.04 -2.78
CA GLU A 9 -21.14 7.06 -1.43
C GLU A 9 -20.94 8.50 -0.94
N ASP A 10 -21.48 8.82 0.24
CA ASP A 10 -21.41 10.13 0.88
C ASP A 10 -19.95 10.58 1.01
N ILE A 11 -19.66 11.84 0.65
CA ILE A 11 -18.32 12.42 0.70
C ILE A 11 -17.73 12.44 2.12
N ARG A 12 -18.57 12.50 3.16
CA ARG A 12 -18.12 12.36 4.56
C ARG A 12 -17.65 10.94 4.84
N THR A 13 -18.33 9.94 4.29
CA THR A 13 -17.90 8.54 4.36
C THR A 13 -16.55 8.37 3.66
N LEU A 14 -16.37 8.95 2.47
CA LEU A 14 -15.09 8.91 1.76
C LEU A 14 -13.95 9.59 2.54
N LEU A 15 -14.23 10.72 3.19
CA LEU A 15 -13.27 11.38 4.09
C LEU A 15 -12.83 10.45 5.23
N LEU A 16 -13.77 9.81 5.91
CA LEU A 16 -13.47 8.87 7.00
C LEU A 16 -12.72 7.63 6.49
N GLN A 17 -13.10 7.12 5.32
CA GLN A 17 -12.40 6.00 4.68
C GLN A 17 -10.96 6.37 4.33
N PHE A 18 -10.72 7.57 3.80
CA PHE A 18 -9.38 8.07 3.54
C PHE A 18 -8.56 8.18 4.84
N LEU A 19 -9.10 8.80 5.89
CA LEU A 19 -8.41 8.91 7.18
C LEU A 19 -8.09 7.53 7.76
N GLY A 20 -9.02 6.59 7.66
CA GLY A 20 -8.82 5.19 8.05
C GLY A 20 -7.73 4.50 7.21
N ALA A 21 -7.76 4.67 5.89
CA ALA A 21 -6.76 4.10 4.98
C ALA A 21 -5.36 4.66 5.26
N TYR A 22 -5.22 5.97 5.46
CA TYR A 22 -3.94 6.59 5.79
C TYR A 22 -3.44 6.14 7.18
N SER A 23 -4.31 6.03 8.17
CA SER A 23 -3.97 5.49 9.50
C SER A 23 -3.45 4.05 9.40
N ARG A 24 -4.07 3.21 8.55
CA ARG A 24 -3.55 1.85 8.27
C ARG A 24 -2.15 1.89 7.67
N VAL A 25 -1.86 2.77 6.73
CA VAL A 25 -0.51 2.94 6.16
C VAL A 25 0.51 3.29 7.26
N GLN A 26 0.20 4.24 8.15
CA GLN A 26 1.08 4.60 9.27
C GLN A 26 1.33 3.41 10.21
N ASN A 27 0.25 2.74 10.63
CA ASN A 27 0.33 1.58 11.52
C ASN A 27 1.07 0.41 10.86
N TYR A 28 0.95 0.24 9.55
CA TYR A 28 1.61 -0.84 8.82
C TYR A 28 3.13 -0.63 8.79
N VAL A 29 3.60 0.59 8.52
CA VAL A 29 5.04 0.90 8.62
C VAL A 29 5.57 0.61 10.02
N ASP A 30 4.85 1.09 11.05
CA ASP A 30 5.31 1.01 12.43
C ASP A 30 5.26 -0.44 12.93
N GLU A 31 4.06 -1.02 13.05
CA GLU A 31 3.86 -2.30 13.74
C GLU A 31 4.13 -3.52 12.88
N VAL A 32 4.04 -3.41 11.55
CA VAL A 32 4.25 -4.55 10.66
C VAL A 32 5.65 -4.50 10.06
N VAL A 33 6.04 -3.41 9.40
CA VAL A 33 7.34 -3.35 8.73
C VAL A 33 8.48 -3.23 9.73
N ALA A 34 8.52 -2.12 10.48
CA ALA A 34 9.65 -1.82 11.36
C ALA A 34 9.76 -2.87 12.47
N ARG A 35 8.65 -3.19 13.16
CA ARG A 35 8.68 -4.17 14.25
C ARG A 35 9.08 -5.57 13.79
N THR A 36 8.57 -6.05 12.65
CA THR A 36 8.95 -7.38 12.13
C THR A 36 10.42 -7.40 11.70
N PHE A 37 10.88 -6.36 11.00
CA PHE A 37 12.26 -6.24 10.60
C PHE A 37 13.22 -6.27 11.80
N PHE A 38 12.96 -5.43 12.82
CA PHE A 38 13.80 -5.41 14.02
C PHE A 38 13.72 -6.72 14.80
N SER A 39 12.53 -7.35 14.90
CA SER A 39 12.38 -8.64 15.56
C SER A 39 13.21 -9.74 14.90
N LYS A 40 13.26 -9.76 13.56
CA LYS A 40 14.08 -10.72 12.81
C LYS A 40 15.57 -10.42 12.90
N ARG A 41 15.98 -9.16 12.89
CA ARG A 41 17.41 -8.77 12.88
C ARG A 41 18.05 -8.74 14.28
N LEU A 42 17.30 -8.38 15.32
CA LEU A 42 17.81 -8.18 16.69
C LEU A 42 17.36 -9.28 17.67
N GLY A 43 16.46 -10.17 17.27
CA GLY A 43 15.97 -11.26 18.11
C GLY A 43 15.39 -10.75 19.44
N MET A 44 15.82 -11.34 20.56
CA MET A 44 15.34 -10.96 21.90
C MET A 44 15.62 -9.50 22.29
N ALA A 45 16.62 -8.85 21.67
CA ALA A 45 16.91 -7.44 21.93
C ALA A 45 15.89 -6.49 21.28
N ALA A 46 15.14 -6.97 20.27
CA ALA A 46 14.19 -6.17 19.51
C ALA A 46 13.13 -5.52 20.42
N GLU A 47 12.56 -6.25 21.37
CA GLU A 47 11.54 -5.71 22.29
C GLU A 47 12.10 -4.60 23.20
N ARG A 48 13.37 -4.68 23.60
CA ARG A 48 14.01 -3.62 24.38
C ARG A 48 14.29 -2.40 23.53
N VAL A 49 14.81 -2.59 22.32
CA VAL A 49 15.07 -1.50 21.36
C VAL A 49 13.76 -0.83 20.94
N TRP A 50 12.71 -1.61 20.69
CA TRP A 50 11.38 -1.11 20.35
C TRP A 50 10.84 -0.17 21.42
N LYS A 51 10.87 -0.61 22.69
CA LYS A 51 10.38 0.18 23.82
C LYS A 51 11.22 1.43 24.08
N LEU A 52 12.54 1.32 23.97
CA LEU A 52 13.46 2.41 24.34
C LEU A 52 13.66 3.45 23.23
N ALA A 53 13.58 3.04 21.97
CA ALA A 53 14.04 3.87 20.84
C ALA A 53 13.03 4.01 19.69
N VAL A 54 12.08 3.09 19.51
CA VAL A 54 11.28 3.02 18.27
C VAL A 54 9.77 3.19 18.48
N SER A 55 9.24 3.02 19.69
CA SER A 55 7.78 3.02 19.97
C SER A 55 7.01 4.29 19.56
N ARG A 56 7.70 5.36 19.16
CA ARG A 56 7.13 6.55 18.52
C ARG A 56 7.98 6.99 17.33
N ILE A 57 7.75 6.35 16.18
CA ILE A 57 8.30 6.83 14.91
C ILE A 57 7.53 8.09 14.51
N ARG A 58 8.24 9.18 14.21
CA ARG A 58 7.62 10.44 13.77
C ARG A 58 7.14 10.34 12.33
N ASP A 59 6.17 11.17 11.96
CA ASP A 59 5.59 11.19 10.60
C ASP A 59 6.65 11.43 9.50
N ASP A 60 7.69 12.21 9.79
CA ASP A 60 8.82 12.49 8.90
C ASP A 60 9.89 11.38 8.85
N GLU A 61 9.91 10.48 9.83
CA GLU A 61 10.88 9.38 9.93
C GLU A 61 10.37 8.08 9.27
N ARG A 62 9.04 7.93 9.10
CA ARG A 62 8.44 6.68 8.59
C ARG A 62 8.90 6.29 7.19
N VAL A 63 8.88 7.24 6.26
CA VAL A 63 9.28 6.96 4.86
C VAL A 63 10.78 6.66 4.77
N PRO A 64 11.69 7.49 5.33
CA PRO A 64 13.12 7.16 5.34
C PRO A 64 13.41 5.80 5.99
N LEU A 65 12.74 5.47 7.10
CA LEU A 65 12.90 4.17 7.76
C LEU A 65 12.45 3.02 6.85
N PHE A 66 11.28 3.14 6.22
CA PHE A 66 10.78 2.13 5.29
C PHE A 66 11.74 1.91 4.11
N LEU A 67 12.22 2.97 3.48
CA LEU A 67 13.14 2.88 2.35
C LEU A 67 14.49 2.26 2.76
N ALA A 68 15.01 2.60 3.94
CA ALA A 68 16.23 1.98 4.48
C ALA A 68 16.04 0.48 4.75
N ILE A 69 14.87 0.08 5.25
CA ILE A 69 14.52 -1.35 5.42
C ILE A 69 14.45 -2.05 4.06
N ALA A 70 13.82 -1.43 3.06
CA ALA A 70 13.74 -2.00 1.71
C ALA A 70 15.13 -2.22 1.09
N ASP A 71 16.02 -1.23 1.20
CA ASP A 71 17.39 -1.32 0.72
C ASP A 71 18.18 -2.45 1.41
N GLU A 72 18.11 -2.53 2.75
CA GLU A 72 18.76 -3.58 3.53
C GLU A 72 18.20 -4.99 3.24
N LEU A 73 16.94 -5.09 2.83
CA LEU A 73 16.32 -6.33 2.38
C LEU A 73 16.63 -6.66 0.91
N LYS A 74 17.25 -5.73 0.15
CA LYS A 74 17.58 -5.89 -1.27
C LYS A 74 16.40 -6.35 -2.13
N THR A 75 15.20 -5.84 -1.80
CA THR A 75 13.98 -6.10 -2.58
C THR A 75 14.08 -5.45 -3.96
N ASP A 76 13.40 -6.05 -4.93
CA ASP A 76 13.29 -5.52 -6.30
C ASP A 76 12.10 -4.55 -6.46
N ALA A 77 11.41 -4.18 -5.38
CA ALA A 77 10.27 -3.26 -5.40
C ALA A 77 10.62 -1.93 -6.07
N ASP A 78 9.71 -1.40 -6.89
CA ASP A 78 9.88 -0.08 -7.52
C ASP A 78 9.29 0.98 -6.59
N LEU A 79 10.16 1.62 -5.81
CA LEU A 79 9.80 2.57 -4.76
C LEU A 79 10.06 4.03 -5.13
N GLU A 80 10.37 4.34 -6.40
CA GLU A 80 10.78 5.68 -6.83
C GLU A 80 9.72 6.75 -6.51
N LEU A 81 8.43 6.39 -6.64
CA LEU A 81 7.30 7.31 -6.39
C LEU A 81 6.77 7.24 -4.95
N PHE A 82 7.30 6.35 -4.11
CA PHE A 82 6.72 6.04 -2.82
C PHE A 82 6.67 7.25 -1.89
N GLU A 83 7.79 7.96 -1.77
CA GLU A 83 7.90 9.14 -0.89
C GLU A 83 6.97 10.27 -1.32
N ASP A 84 6.91 10.55 -2.62
CA ASP A 84 6.07 11.62 -3.18
C ASP A 84 4.58 11.33 -2.98
N VAL A 85 4.16 10.10 -3.24
CA VAL A 85 2.79 9.66 -2.99
C VAL A 85 2.46 9.77 -1.50
N TYR A 86 3.33 9.28 -0.61
CA TYR A 86 3.13 9.39 0.84
C TYR A 86 3.00 10.85 1.30
N LYS A 87 3.92 11.72 0.89
CA LYS A 87 3.90 13.16 1.24
C LYS A 87 2.64 13.85 0.75
N LYS A 88 2.22 13.57 -0.49
CA LYS A 88 0.98 14.11 -1.06
C LYS A 88 -0.23 13.74 -0.20
N ARG A 89 -0.32 12.46 0.23
CA ARG A 89 -1.42 12.00 1.09
C ARG A 89 -1.33 12.52 2.51
N LYS A 90 -0.12 12.67 3.05
CA LYS A 90 0.11 13.32 4.35
C LYS A 90 -0.44 14.74 4.35
N THR A 91 -0.11 15.54 3.33
CA THR A 91 -0.60 16.93 3.23
C THR A 91 -2.12 16.97 3.20
N LEU A 92 -2.78 16.09 2.45
CA LEU A 92 -4.23 15.99 2.42
C LEU A 92 -4.82 15.61 3.80
N ARG A 93 -4.25 14.60 4.46
CA ARG A 93 -4.63 14.19 5.82
C ARG A 93 -4.45 15.31 6.82
N ASP A 94 -3.34 16.02 6.78
CA ASP A 94 -3.07 17.15 7.67
C ASP A 94 -4.08 18.27 7.43
N GLY A 95 -4.44 18.53 6.16
CA GLY A 95 -5.51 19.46 5.79
C GLY A 95 -6.86 19.10 6.41
N ILE A 96 -7.27 17.83 6.33
CA ILE A 96 -8.55 17.30 6.83
C ILE A 96 -8.57 17.16 8.37
N ALA A 97 -7.48 16.73 9.00
CA ALA A 97 -7.45 16.47 10.44
C ALA A 97 -7.42 17.74 11.28
N HIS A 98 -6.96 18.87 10.71
CA HIS A 98 -6.82 20.15 11.40
C HIS A 98 -7.96 21.12 11.10
N SER A 99 -9.07 20.61 10.59
CA SER A 99 -10.22 21.41 10.16
C SER A 99 -11.29 21.50 11.23
N ALA A 100 -11.81 22.71 11.46
CA ALA A 100 -12.91 22.97 12.37
C ALA A 100 -14.28 22.72 11.72
N HIS A 101 -14.38 22.91 10.40
CA HIS A 101 -15.66 22.94 9.72
C HIS A 101 -15.59 22.25 8.36
N PHE A 102 -16.58 21.38 8.12
CA PHE A 102 -16.82 20.73 6.85
C PHE A 102 -18.14 21.25 6.29
N ALA A 103 -18.06 22.08 5.25
CA ALA A 103 -19.23 22.51 4.50
C ALA A 103 -19.27 21.73 3.19
N ALA A 104 -20.24 20.82 3.07
CA ALA A 104 -20.50 20.15 1.80
C ALA A 104 -21.19 21.14 0.86
N ASP A 105 -20.57 21.41 -0.28
CA ASP A 105 -21.12 22.26 -1.35
C ASP A 105 -21.70 21.34 -2.43
N GLY A 106 -22.82 20.68 -2.10
CA GLY A 106 -23.44 19.62 -2.91
C GLY A 106 -22.91 18.21 -2.62
N GLU A 107 -23.09 17.29 -3.57
CA GLU A 107 -22.75 15.86 -3.42
C GLU A 107 -21.25 15.53 -3.64
N HIS A 108 -20.45 16.47 -4.17
CA HIS A 108 -19.12 16.16 -4.71
C HIS A 108 -17.98 16.95 -4.09
N LEU A 109 -18.27 17.95 -3.26
CA LEU A 109 -17.26 18.87 -2.76
C LEU A 109 -17.42 19.08 -1.26
N VAL A 110 -16.31 18.94 -0.54
CA VAL A 110 -16.22 19.35 0.86
C VAL A 110 -15.22 20.49 0.96
N SER A 111 -15.71 21.62 1.45
CA SER A 111 -14.89 22.74 1.87
C SER A 111 -14.41 22.50 3.30
N ILE A 112 -13.10 22.58 3.46
CA ILE A 112 -12.39 22.27 4.68
C ILE A 112 -11.79 23.56 5.24
N GLN A 113 -12.34 24.05 6.35
CA GLN A 113 -11.84 25.25 6.99
C GLN A 113 -10.96 24.90 8.19
N ARG A 114 -9.70 25.36 8.17
CA ARG A 114 -8.72 25.09 9.23
C ARG A 114 -9.06 25.86 10.52
N THR A 115 -8.88 25.22 11.68
CA THR A 115 -9.00 25.90 12.97
C THR A 115 -7.84 26.88 13.14
N VAL A 116 -8.13 28.16 13.41
CA VAL A 116 -7.12 29.16 13.78
C VAL A 116 -7.52 29.80 15.10
N VAL A 117 -6.64 29.72 16.10
CA VAL A 117 -6.70 30.56 17.29
C VAL A 117 -5.96 31.85 16.95
N ALA A 118 -6.65 32.78 16.29
CA ALA A 118 -6.06 34.05 15.86
C ALA A 118 -6.13 35.07 17.00
N THR A 119 -5.00 35.69 17.34
CA THR A 119 -4.96 36.94 18.10
C THR A 119 -5.29 38.11 17.18
N GLY A 120 -6.56 38.23 16.79
CA GLY A 120 -7.21 39.43 16.22
C GLY A 120 -6.73 39.99 14.87
N LEU A 121 -5.54 39.64 14.36
CA LEU A 121 -4.94 40.28 13.18
C LEU A 121 -4.47 39.31 12.08
N ASP A 122 -4.51 38.00 12.30
CA ASP A 122 -4.08 37.04 11.28
C ASP A 122 -5.20 36.76 10.27
N PRO A 123 -4.91 36.76 8.96
CA PRO A 123 -5.89 36.42 7.94
C PRO A 123 -6.36 34.97 8.13
N PHE A 124 -7.68 34.76 8.03
CA PHE A 124 -8.22 33.41 8.02
C PHE A 124 -7.68 32.65 6.80
N PRO A 125 -7.11 31.44 6.98
CA PRO A 125 -6.62 30.65 5.87
C PRO A 125 -7.77 30.31 4.93
N GLU A 126 -7.51 30.36 3.63
CA GLU A 126 -8.50 29.99 2.63
C GLU A 126 -8.95 28.52 2.84
N PRO A 127 -10.25 28.24 2.74
CA PRO A 127 -10.76 26.87 2.81
C PRO A 127 -10.16 26.01 1.69
N VAL A 128 -9.66 24.82 2.07
CA VAL A 128 -9.22 23.83 1.09
C VAL A 128 -10.45 23.10 0.57
N LYS A 129 -10.64 23.09 -0.74
CA LYS A 129 -11.70 22.29 -1.37
C LYS A 129 -11.13 20.94 -1.73
N VAL A 130 -11.77 19.88 -1.24
CA VAL A 130 -11.45 18.51 -1.59
C VAL A 130 -12.66 17.93 -2.31
N ASP A 131 -12.44 17.43 -3.52
CA ASP A 131 -13.48 16.77 -4.29
C ASP A 131 -13.50 15.25 -4.07
N ARG A 132 -14.57 14.63 -4.55
CA ARG A 132 -14.79 13.19 -4.45
C ARG A 132 -13.70 12.36 -5.13
N ASP A 133 -13.23 12.79 -6.29
CA ASP A 133 -12.26 12.05 -7.10
C ASP A 133 -10.88 12.10 -6.44
N GLU A 134 -10.53 13.22 -5.80
CA GLU A 134 -9.33 13.35 -5.00
C GLU A 134 -9.33 12.39 -3.80
N LEU A 135 -10.46 12.23 -3.10
CA LEU A 135 -10.58 11.28 -1.99
C LEU A 135 -10.46 9.83 -2.46
N LEU A 136 -11.12 9.48 -3.57
CA LEU A 136 -11.03 8.14 -4.15
C LEU A 136 -9.60 7.82 -4.61
N ALA A 137 -8.94 8.76 -5.28
CA ALA A 137 -7.53 8.64 -5.64
C ALA A 137 -6.67 8.50 -4.38
N ALA A 138 -6.97 9.26 -3.31
CA ALA A 138 -6.21 9.19 -2.07
C ALA A 138 -6.34 7.84 -1.34
N ILE A 139 -7.55 7.27 -1.32
CA ILE A 139 -7.79 5.93 -0.76
C ILE A 139 -7.00 4.89 -1.55
N ARG A 140 -7.06 4.95 -2.89
CA ARG A 140 -6.29 4.05 -3.77
C ARG A 140 -4.79 4.20 -3.55
N ASP A 141 -4.27 5.41 -3.47
CA ASP A 141 -2.86 5.69 -3.20
C ASP A 141 -2.43 5.09 -1.85
N CYS A 142 -3.27 5.16 -0.81
CA CYS A 142 -3.02 4.49 0.47
C CYS A 142 -2.96 2.96 0.34
N SER A 143 -3.88 2.35 -0.42
CA SER A 143 -3.83 0.91 -0.71
C SER A 143 -2.55 0.54 -1.46
N TRP A 144 -2.14 1.35 -2.43
CA TRP A 144 -0.91 1.13 -3.20
C TRP A 144 0.33 1.19 -2.30
N LEU A 145 0.42 2.21 -1.43
CA LEU A 145 1.49 2.34 -0.44
C LEU A 145 1.57 1.10 0.46
N GLN A 146 0.42 0.61 0.94
CA GLN A 146 0.38 -0.59 1.76
C GLN A 146 0.82 -1.83 0.96
N ALA A 147 0.38 -1.99 -0.29
CA ALA A 147 0.80 -3.11 -1.14
C ALA A 147 2.31 -3.13 -1.38
N GLN A 148 2.93 -1.97 -1.61
CA GLN A 148 4.39 -1.84 -1.70
C GLN A 148 5.05 -2.32 -0.41
N MET A 149 4.56 -1.88 0.76
CA MET A 149 5.10 -2.32 2.05
C MET A 149 4.97 -3.83 2.27
N VAL A 150 3.81 -4.41 1.94
CA VAL A 150 3.56 -5.86 2.04
C VAL A 150 4.54 -6.62 1.15
N TYR A 151 4.69 -6.19 -0.11
CA TYR A 151 5.59 -6.83 -1.07
C TYR A 151 7.05 -6.79 -0.59
N VAL A 152 7.54 -5.61 -0.18
CA VAL A 152 8.90 -5.45 0.37
C VAL A 152 9.14 -6.39 1.55
N LEU A 153 8.18 -6.46 2.47
CA LEU A 153 8.30 -7.28 3.67
C LEU A 153 8.41 -8.76 3.33
N LEU A 154 7.50 -9.27 2.50
CA LEU A 154 7.39 -10.70 2.23
C LEU A 154 8.49 -11.19 1.28
N SER A 155 8.76 -10.45 0.20
CA SER A 155 9.84 -10.76 -0.74
C SER A 155 11.20 -10.66 -0.07
N GLY A 156 11.45 -9.55 0.64
CA GLY A 156 12.74 -9.27 1.27
C GLY A 156 13.09 -10.18 2.44
N MET A 157 12.09 -10.66 3.19
CA MET A 157 12.31 -11.58 4.32
C MET A 157 11.98 -13.04 4.03
N ASN A 158 11.68 -13.40 2.77
CA ASN A 158 11.27 -14.74 2.37
C ASN A 158 10.13 -15.31 3.24
N LEU A 159 9.18 -14.44 3.60
CA LEU A 159 8.02 -14.83 4.40
C LEU A 159 6.97 -15.46 3.48
N LYS A 160 6.48 -16.64 3.86
CA LYS A 160 5.39 -17.31 3.14
C LYS A 160 4.06 -16.89 3.75
N MET A 161 3.10 -16.55 2.90
CA MET A 161 1.71 -16.36 3.30
C MET A 161 0.87 -17.54 2.83
N ALA A 162 -0.16 -17.87 3.61
CA ALA A 162 -1.16 -18.87 3.26
C ALA A 162 -2.54 -18.42 3.74
N LEU A 163 -3.56 -18.76 2.98
CA LEU A 163 -4.97 -18.63 3.35
C LEU A 163 -5.50 -20.03 3.68
N GLY A 164 -5.48 -20.38 4.96
CA GLY A 164 -5.65 -21.77 5.38
C GLY A 164 -4.46 -22.60 4.90
N ASP A 165 -4.74 -23.65 4.13
CA ASP A 165 -3.71 -24.54 3.56
C ASP A 165 -3.22 -24.08 2.17
N ILE A 166 -3.79 -23.00 1.63
CA ILE A 166 -3.48 -22.53 0.28
C ILE A 166 -2.36 -21.49 0.35
N PRO A 167 -1.17 -21.74 -0.20
CA PRO A 167 -0.13 -20.73 -0.30
C PRO A 167 -0.63 -19.54 -1.10
N VAL A 168 -0.20 -18.34 -0.73
CA VAL A 168 -0.56 -17.10 -1.42
C VAL A 168 0.72 -16.36 -1.77
N THR A 169 0.79 -15.84 -2.98
CA THR A 169 1.86 -14.98 -3.45
C THR A 169 1.41 -13.53 -3.40
N VAL A 170 2.35 -12.62 -3.15
CA VAL A 170 2.08 -11.19 -3.26
C VAL A 170 2.69 -10.71 -4.57
N PRO A 171 1.87 -10.32 -5.56
CA PRO A 171 2.39 -9.80 -6.82
C PRO A 171 3.12 -8.48 -6.56
N LYS A 172 4.14 -8.22 -7.38
CA LYS A 172 4.87 -6.96 -7.35
C LYS A 172 3.93 -5.83 -7.74
N PRO A 173 3.69 -4.82 -6.87
CA PRO A 173 2.86 -3.70 -7.25
C PRO A 173 3.51 -2.87 -8.36
N ALA A 174 2.69 -2.25 -9.21
CA ALA A 174 3.19 -1.36 -10.26
C ALA A 174 3.93 -0.15 -9.66
N ARG A 175 4.85 0.44 -10.42
CA ARG A 175 5.59 1.65 -10.04
C ARG A 175 4.67 2.83 -9.68
N ASN A 176 3.58 3.00 -10.42
CA ASN A 176 2.64 4.10 -10.27
C ASN A 176 1.29 3.58 -9.72
N PRO A 177 0.67 4.25 -8.73
CA PRO A 177 -0.68 3.95 -8.29
C PRO A 177 -1.75 3.86 -9.39
N ASP A 178 -1.61 4.64 -10.48
CA ASP A 178 -2.57 4.64 -11.58
C ASP A 178 -2.51 3.36 -12.44
N ASP A 179 -1.34 2.72 -12.51
CA ASP A 179 -1.10 1.51 -13.29
C ASP A 179 -1.29 0.22 -12.46
N TRP A 180 -1.59 0.35 -11.17
CA TRP A 180 -1.75 -0.78 -10.27
C TRP A 180 -3.17 -1.37 -10.34
N ASP A 181 -3.25 -2.65 -10.69
CA ASP A 181 -4.48 -3.44 -10.85
C ASP A 181 -5.19 -3.78 -9.53
N ARG A 182 -4.64 -3.35 -8.38
CA ARG A 182 -5.15 -3.61 -7.02
C ARG A 182 -5.12 -5.08 -6.61
N ALA A 183 -4.36 -5.92 -7.32
CA ALA A 183 -4.11 -7.28 -6.87
C ALA A 183 -3.17 -7.23 -5.66
N GLU A 184 -3.70 -7.49 -4.46
CA GLU A 184 -2.89 -7.59 -3.23
C GLU A 184 -2.36 -9.02 -3.01
N PHE A 185 -3.07 -10.02 -3.54
CA PHE A 185 -2.78 -11.44 -3.36
C PHE A 185 -3.11 -12.21 -4.64
N ALA A 186 -2.25 -13.15 -5.01
CA ALA A 186 -2.47 -14.07 -6.10
C ALA A 186 -2.33 -15.51 -5.62
N LEU A 187 -3.28 -16.36 -6.01
CA LEU A 187 -3.13 -17.80 -5.83
C LEU A 187 -1.96 -18.28 -6.70
N PRO A 188 -1.19 -19.28 -6.24
CA PRO A 188 -0.19 -19.92 -7.09
C PRO A 188 -0.90 -20.43 -8.34
N VAL A 189 -0.45 -19.97 -9.51
CA VAL A 189 -0.86 -20.56 -10.77
C VAL A 189 -0.25 -21.95 -10.79
N ASP A 190 -1.06 -22.99 -10.91
CA ASP A 190 -0.59 -24.37 -11.03
C ASP A 190 0.40 -24.45 -12.21
N GLN A 191 1.71 -24.49 -11.90
CA GLN A 191 2.76 -24.63 -12.90
C GLN A 191 2.85 -26.07 -13.46
N GLU A 192 1.95 -26.97 -13.05
CA GLU A 192 1.95 -28.39 -13.43
C GLU A 192 1.24 -28.70 -14.77
N SER A 193 0.95 -27.72 -15.63
CA SER A 193 0.25 -27.98 -16.91
C SER A 193 1.02 -27.61 -18.18
N VAL A 194 2.34 -27.42 -18.13
CA VAL A 194 3.16 -27.08 -19.33
C VAL A 194 4.25 -28.11 -19.69
N GLU A 195 4.46 -29.17 -18.91
CA GLU A 195 5.32 -30.30 -19.32
C GLU A 195 4.51 -31.58 -19.46
N ASP A 196 3.71 -31.69 -20.52
CA ASP A 196 3.33 -32.97 -21.13
C ASP A 196 2.72 -32.75 -22.52
N ALA A 197 3.37 -31.91 -23.33
CA ALA A 197 3.26 -32.05 -24.77
C ALA A 197 4.18 -33.19 -25.19
N HIS A 198 3.64 -34.41 -25.11
CA HIS A 198 4.12 -35.58 -25.84
C HIS A 198 4.66 -35.16 -27.21
N ASP A 199 5.95 -35.38 -27.44
CA ASP A 199 6.53 -35.47 -28.77
C ASP A 199 6.38 -36.93 -29.22
N PRO A 200 5.43 -37.28 -30.10
CA PRO A 200 5.33 -38.63 -30.62
C PRO A 200 6.02 -38.62 -31.98
N LEU A 201 7.29 -39.01 -32.04
CA LEU A 201 7.92 -39.71 -33.18
C LEU A 201 9.43 -39.57 -33.09
N THR A 202 10.11 -40.66 -32.71
CA THR A 202 11.22 -41.24 -33.50
C THR A 202 11.74 -42.48 -32.78
N SER A 203 11.06 -43.61 -32.97
CA SER A 203 11.69 -44.92 -32.78
C SER A 203 12.69 -45.16 -33.92
N PRO A 204 13.95 -45.54 -33.66
CA PRO A 204 14.85 -45.96 -34.71
C PRO A 204 14.51 -47.40 -35.14
N VAL A 205 14.38 -47.59 -36.45
CA VAL A 205 14.28 -48.91 -37.10
C VAL A 205 15.65 -49.60 -37.04
N PRO A 206 15.78 -50.83 -36.49
CA PRO A 206 17.01 -51.59 -36.60
C PRO A 206 16.97 -52.42 -37.90
N GLY A 207 17.72 -51.96 -38.89
CA GLY A 207 17.97 -52.66 -40.15
C GLY A 207 19.45 -53.00 -40.32
N GLN A 208 19.74 -54.31 -40.37
CA GLN A 208 20.75 -54.97 -41.20
C GLN A 208 22.21 -54.53 -41.10
N SER A 209 23.05 -55.42 -40.55
CA SER A 209 24.43 -55.57 -40.99
C SER A 209 24.58 -56.92 -41.70
N VAL A 210 24.98 -56.84 -42.97
CA VAL A 210 25.52 -57.93 -43.78
C VAL A 210 27.01 -58.03 -43.46
N GLY A 211 27.49 -59.23 -43.18
CA GLY A 211 28.89 -59.57 -42.93
C GLY A 211 29.03 -60.97 -42.38
#